data_AF-A0A958FLW0-F1
#
_entry.id   AF-A0A958FLW0-F1
#
_cell.length_a   1.000
_cell.length_b   1.000
_cell.length_c   1.000
_cell.angle_alpha   90.00
_cell.angle_beta   90.00
_cell.angle_gamma   90.00
#
_symmetry.space_group_name_H-M   'P 1'
#
loop_
_entity.id
_entity.type
_entity.pdbx_description
1 polymer ?
#
loop_
_entity_poly.entity_id
_entity_poly.type
_entity_poly.pdbx_seq_one_letter_code
_entity_poly.pdbx_strand_id
1 'polypeptide(L)'
;DNYAIFEAVHGSAPDIAGKGIANPTALVLSGALMLQQLGNNQAADRIRNAVNTVIAEGKALTPDLGGKANTRKYVDALIKAL
;
A
#
# COMPACT_ATOMS: atom_id res chain seq x y z
N ASP A 1 24.11 -3.59 -12.48
CA ASP A 1 22.80 -3.34 -13.11
C ASP A 1 21.82 -4.53 -13.07
N ASN A 2 22.15 -5.64 -12.39
CA ASN A 2 21.31 -6.87 -12.39
C ASN A 2 20.35 -7.01 -11.20
N TYR A 3 20.38 -6.05 -10.26
CA TYR A 3 19.58 -6.09 -9.03
C TYR A 3 18.93 -4.74 -8.80
N ALA A 4 17.74 -4.77 -8.20
CA ALA A 4 17.00 -3.58 -7.79
C ALA A 4 16.37 -3.83 -6.42
N ILE A 5 16.31 -2.78 -5.59
CA ILE A 5 15.65 -2.78 -4.29
C ILE A 5 14.50 -1.78 -4.36
N PHE A 6 13.34 -2.18 -3.85
CA PHE A 6 12.14 -1.37 -3.81
C PHE A 6 11.67 -1.30 -2.36
N GLU A 7 11.59 -0.08 -1.83
CA GLU A 7 11.30 0.15 -0.42
C GLU A 7 10.26 1.25 -0.26
N ALA A 8 9.60 1.26 0.90
CA ALA A 8 8.79 2.40 1.29
C ALA A 8 9.71 3.54 1.73
N VAL A 9 9.32 4.80 1.46
CA VAL A 9 10.12 5.98 1.84
C VAL A 9 10.03 6.28 3.34
N HIS A 10 8.94 5.90 4.01
CA HIS A 10 8.77 6.15 5.43
C HIS A 10 9.75 5.30 6.28
N GLY A 11 10.11 5.81 7.46
CA GLY A 11 10.91 5.08 8.43
C GLY A 11 10.13 4.01 9.21
N SER A 12 10.67 3.58 10.36
CA SER A 12 10.10 2.53 11.21
C SER A 12 8.86 2.94 12.02
N ALA A 13 8.58 4.24 12.13
CA ALA A 13 7.49 4.83 12.92
C ALA A 13 7.30 4.17 14.31
N PRO A 14 8.30 4.28 15.22
CA PRO A 14 8.32 3.54 16.49
C PRO A 14 7.11 3.83 17.39
N ASP A 15 6.55 5.02 17.28
CA ASP A 15 5.39 5.50 18.03
C ASP A 15 4.08 4.75 17.68
N ILE A 16 4.00 4.13 16.50
CA ILE A 16 2.84 3.33 16.06
C ILE A 16 3.15 1.85 15.84
N ALA A 17 4.42 1.45 15.99
CA ALA A 17 4.84 0.06 15.87
C ALA A 17 4.01 -0.85 16.81
N GLY A 18 3.53 -1.97 16.28
CA GLY A 18 2.69 -2.93 17.02
C GLY A 18 1.23 -2.50 17.26
N LYS A 19 0.84 -1.26 16.94
CA LYS A 19 -0.53 -0.76 17.14
C LYS A 19 -1.50 -1.13 16.01
N GLY A 20 -1.00 -1.68 14.91
CA GLY A 20 -1.82 -2.12 13.78
C GLY A 20 -2.53 -0.97 13.05
N ILE A 21 -1.99 0.25 13.11
CA ILE A 21 -2.56 1.44 12.44
C ILE A 21 -1.66 2.02 11.35
N ALA A 22 -0.54 1.35 11.03
CA ALA A 22 0.34 1.76 9.96
C ALA A 22 -0.36 1.69 8.60
N ASN A 23 -0.10 2.68 7.75
CA ASN A 23 -0.56 2.69 6.38
C ASN A 23 0.38 1.88 5.48
N PRO A 24 -0.09 0.78 4.86
CA PRO A 24 0.77 -0.07 4.04
C PRO A 24 0.97 0.45 2.60
N THR A 25 0.33 1.56 2.21
CA THR A 25 0.28 2.05 0.83
C THR A 25 1.64 2.20 0.18
N ALA A 26 2.60 2.83 0.87
CA ALA A 26 3.93 3.06 0.32
C ALA A 26 4.63 1.73 -0.03
N LEU A 27 4.60 0.76 0.89
CA LEU A 27 5.22 -0.56 0.67
C LEU A 27 4.50 -1.35 -0.44
N VAL A 28 3.18 -1.29 -0.48
CA VAL A 28 2.36 -1.93 -1.53
C VAL A 28 2.71 -1.35 -2.91
N LEU A 29 2.83 -0.03 -3.03
CA LEU A 29 3.22 0.62 -4.29
C LEU A 29 4.67 0.34 -4.68
N SER A 30 5.59 0.18 -3.72
CA SER A 30 6.95 -0.30 -3.99
C SER A 30 6.93 -1.73 -4.55
N GLY A 31 6.02 -2.59 -4.05
CA GLY A 31 5.76 -3.90 -4.65
C GLY A 31 5.22 -3.81 -6.08
N ALA A 32 4.32 -2.86 -6.38
CA ALA A 32 3.85 -2.62 -7.75
C ALA A 32 4.99 -2.14 -8.67
N LEU A 33 5.87 -1.27 -8.17
CA LEU A 33 7.05 -0.82 -8.92
C LEU A 33 8.02 -1.98 -9.22
N MET A 34 8.22 -2.87 -8.24
CA MET A 34 8.99 -4.11 -8.44
C MET A 34 8.36 -4.99 -9.52
N LEU A 35 7.04 -5.20 -9.49
CA LEU A 35 6.34 -5.99 -10.51
C LEU A 35 6.52 -5.40 -11.91
N GLN A 36 6.44 -4.07 -12.04
CA GLN A 36 6.73 -3.39 -13.31
C GLN A 36 8.18 -3.62 -13.77
N GLN A 37 9.17 -3.52 -12.87
CA GLN A 37 10.56 -3.81 -13.21
C GLN A 37 10.75 -5.26 -13.74
N LEU A 38 9.98 -6.19 -13.19
CA LEU A 38 9.98 -7.61 -13.60
C LEU A 38 9.13 -7.88 -14.86
N GLY A 39 8.56 -6.85 -15.50
CA GLY A 39 7.72 -6.98 -16.69
C GLY A 39 6.25 -7.36 -16.41
N ASN A 40 5.83 -7.45 -15.15
CA ASN A 40 4.47 -7.81 -14.74
C ASN A 40 3.55 -6.59 -14.66
N ASN A 41 3.43 -5.84 -15.76
CA ASN A 41 2.73 -4.55 -15.80
C ASN A 41 1.24 -4.66 -15.42
N GLN A 42 0.54 -5.69 -15.90
CA GLN A 42 -0.88 -5.88 -15.57
C GLN A 42 -1.11 -6.06 -14.07
N ALA A 43 -0.22 -6.80 -13.37
CA ALA A 43 -0.32 -6.98 -11.93
C ALA A 43 0.01 -5.68 -11.19
N ALA A 44 1.03 -4.94 -11.63
CA ALA A 44 1.38 -3.64 -11.08
C ALA A 44 0.21 -2.64 -11.19
N ASP A 45 -0.44 -2.58 -12.35
CA ASP A 45 -1.55 -1.66 -12.59
C ASP A 45 -2.80 -2.03 -11.80
N ARG A 46 -3.10 -3.33 -11.63
CA ARG A 46 -4.19 -3.77 -10.73
C ARG A 46 -3.97 -3.27 -9.30
N ILE A 47 -2.75 -3.38 -8.78
CA ILE A 47 -2.42 -2.90 -7.43
C ILE A 47 -2.58 -1.38 -7.34
N ARG A 48 -2.04 -0.63 -8.31
CA ARG A 48 -2.15 0.85 -8.34
C ARG A 48 -3.60 1.30 -8.41
N ASN A 49 -4.40 0.65 -9.24
CA ASN A 49 -5.82 0.95 -9.39
C ASN A 49 -6.59 0.64 -8.09
N ALA A 50 -6.33 -0.51 -7.45
CA ALA A 50 -6.95 -0.84 -6.17
C ALA A 50 -6.64 0.20 -5.08
N VAL A 51 -5.38 0.66 -4.98
CA VAL A 51 -4.98 1.73 -4.06
C VAL A 51 -5.73 3.03 -4.37
N ASN A 52 -5.75 3.45 -5.64
CA ASN A 52 -6.45 4.66 -6.07
C ASN A 52 -7.95 4.58 -5.74
N THR A 53 -8.60 3.45 -6.01
CA THR A 53 -10.02 3.22 -5.71
C THR A 53 -10.29 3.33 -4.22
N VAL A 54 -9.53 2.65 -3.36
CA VAL A 54 -9.76 2.67 -1.90
C VAL A 54 -9.52 4.07 -1.32
N ILE A 55 -8.50 4.78 -1.79
CA ILE A 55 -8.24 6.17 -1.37
C ILE A 55 -9.38 7.08 -1.82
N ALA A 56 -9.81 7.00 -3.08
CA ALA A 56 -10.88 7.82 -3.63
C ALA A 56 -12.25 7.55 -2.98
N GLU A 57 -12.54 6.30 -2.61
CA GLU A 57 -13.77 5.96 -1.89
C GLU A 57 -13.79 6.51 -0.45
N GLY A 58 -12.63 6.66 0.19
CA GLY A 58 -12.50 7.25 1.53
C GLY A 58 -13.10 6.42 2.70
N LYS A 59 -13.65 5.23 2.44
CA LYS A 59 -14.38 4.44 3.45
C LYS A 59 -13.50 3.66 4.42
N ALA A 60 -12.29 3.32 4.01
CA ALA A 60 -11.40 2.41 4.74
C ALA A 60 -9.99 2.99 4.91
N LEU A 61 -9.86 4.29 5.17
CA LEU A 61 -8.56 4.97 5.33
C LEU A 61 -7.94 4.77 6.72
N THR A 62 -6.61 4.69 6.77
CA THR A 62 -5.82 4.67 8.02
C THR A 62 -5.73 6.06 8.66
N PRO A 63 -5.29 6.19 9.93
CA PRO A 63 -5.32 7.47 10.66
C PRO A 63 -4.47 8.58 10.04
N ASP A 64 -3.34 8.25 9.44
CA ASP A 64 -2.47 9.20 8.70
C ASP A 64 -3.16 9.80 7.47
N LEU A 65 -4.12 9.09 6.88
CA LEU A 65 -4.99 9.56 5.80
C LEU A 65 -6.30 10.17 6.31
N GLY A 66 -6.43 10.42 7.62
CA GLY A 66 -7.61 11.02 8.25
C GLY A 66 -8.76 10.04 8.52
N GLY A 67 -8.55 8.73 8.33
CA GLY A 67 -9.57 7.72 8.57
C GLY A 67 -9.52 7.05 9.95
N LYS A 68 -10.29 5.98 10.09
CA LYS A 68 -10.40 5.18 11.33
C LYS A 68 -10.14 3.68 11.10
N ALA A 69 -9.74 3.28 9.89
CA ALA A 69 -9.40 1.89 9.61
C ALA A 69 -8.04 1.55 10.22
N ASN A 70 -7.90 0.31 10.68
CA ASN A 70 -6.61 -0.25 11.05
C ASN A 70 -5.93 -0.83 9.79
N THR A 71 -4.65 -1.20 9.88
CA THR A 71 -3.85 -1.74 8.77
C THR A 71 -4.57 -2.90 8.07
N ARG A 72 -5.15 -3.84 8.85
CA ARG A 72 -5.83 -5.01 8.29
C ARG A 72 -7.05 -4.63 7.48
N LYS A 73 -7.92 -3.76 8.02
CA LYS A 73 -9.11 -3.30 7.30
C LYS A 73 -8.77 -2.52 6.03
N TYR A 74 -7.67 -1.74 6.04
CA TYR A 74 -7.16 -1.09 4.84
C TYR A 74 -6.74 -2.13 3.78
N VAL A 75 -5.93 -3.13 4.17
CA VAL A 75 -5.49 -4.21 3.28
C VAL A 75 -6.66 -5.01 2.72
N ASP A 76 -7.64 -5.37 3.56
CA ASP A 76 -8.84 -6.09 3.11
C ASP A 76 -9.62 -5.30 2.04
N ALA A 77 -9.68 -3.96 2.18
CA ALA A 77 -10.28 -3.09 1.18
C ALA A 77 -9.47 -3.08 -0.13
N LEU A 78 -8.13 -3.05 -0.06
CA LEU A 78 -7.28 -3.17 -1.25
C LEU A 78 -7.51 -4.48 -1.98
N ILE A 79 -7.52 -5.61 -1.25
CA ILE A 79 -7.72 -6.95 -1.83
C ILE A 79 -9.08 -7.04 -2.52
N LYS A 80 -10.12 -6.47 -1.91
CA LYS A 80 -11.46 -6.41 -2.50
C LYS A 80 -11.53 -5.58 -3.78
N ALA A 81 -10.62 -4.61 -3.95
CA ALA A 81 -10.57 -3.70 -5.09
C ALA A 81 -9.65 -4.17 -6.24
N LEU A 82 -9.02 -5.36 -6.12
CA LEU A 82 -8.18 -5.99 -7.16
C LEU A 82 -9.00 -6.66 -8.27
#